data_AF-A0A3S8V2D2-F1
#
_entry.id   AF-A0A3S8V2D2-F1
#
_cell.length_a   1.000
_cell.length_b   1.000
_cell.length_c   1.000
_cell.angle_alpha   90.00
_cell.angle_beta   90.00
_cell.angle_gamma   90.00
#
_symmetry.space_group_name_H-M   'P 1'
#
loop_
_entity.id
_entity.type
_entity.pdbx_description
1 polymer ?
#
loop_
_entity_poly.entity_id
_entity_poly.type
_entity_poly.pdbx_seq_one_letter_code
_entity_poly.pdbx_strand_id
1 'polypeptide(L)'
;MVAEKETLSLNKCPDKMPKRTKLLAQQPLPVHQPHSLVSEGFTVKAMMKNSVVEIEKLDYHHYLPLFFDGLCEMTFPYEFFARQGIHDMLEHGGNKILPVLPQLIIPIKNALNLRNRQVICVTLKVLQHLVVSAEMVGKALVPYYRQILPVLNIFKNMNVNSGDGIDYSQQKRENIGDLIQETLEAFERYGGENAFINIKYVVPTYESCLLN
;
A
#
# COMPACT_ATOMS: atom_id res chain seq x y z
N MET A 1 36.38 26.19 -58.01
CA MET A 1 37.83 25.95 -58.18
C MET A 1 38.42 26.11 -56.78
N VAL A 2 38.59 25.03 -55.99
CA VAL A 2 39.74 24.08 -56.01
C VAL A 2 41.03 24.85 -55.70
N ALA A 3 41.93 24.52 -54.78
CA ALA A 3 42.13 23.57 -53.67
C ALA A 3 43.38 24.13 -52.91
N GLU A 4 43.73 23.76 -51.68
CA GLU A 4 44.65 22.66 -51.29
C GLU A 4 44.91 22.87 -49.77
N LYS A 5 44.66 21.91 -48.87
CA LYS A 5 45.38 20.66 -48.51
C LYS A 5 46.53 20.82 -47.48
N GLU A 6 46.32 20.15 -46.33
CA GLU A 6 47.24 19.33 -45.51
C GLU A 6 48.53 19.96 -44.93
N THR A 7 48.92 19.81 -43.66
CA THR A 7 49.25 18.55 -42.94
C THR A 7 49.54 18.78 -41.44
N LEU A 8 49.45 17.68 -40.67
CA LEU A 8 49.74 17.46 -39.25
C LEU A 8 51.12 17.93 -38.74
N SER A 9 51.23 18.19 -37.42
CA SER A 9 52.10 17.41 -36.50
C SER A 9 51.93 17.78 -35.01
N LEU A 10 51.72 16.74 -34.18
CA LEU A 10 51.89 16.75 -32.72
C LEU A 10 53.34 17.07 -32.33
N ASN A 11 53.55 17.74 -31.19
CA ASN A 11 54.55 17.33 -30.19
C ASN A 11 54.38 18.04 -28.82
N LYS A 12 54.10 17.19 -27.81
CA LYS A 12 54.56 17.11 -26.41
C LYS A 12 54.62 18.32 -25.44
N CYS A 13 54.18 17.99 -24.21
CA CYS A 13 54.04 18.72 -22.96
C CYS A 13 55.22 19.62 -22.51
N PRO A 14 54.94 20.47 -21.49
CA PRO A 14 55.71 20.30 -20.26
C PRO A 14 54.89 20.26 -18.97
N ASP A 15 55.59 19.69 -18.00
CA ASP A 15 55.30 19.33 -16.62
C ASP A 15 55.14 20.52 -15.64
N LYS A 16 54.42 20.21 -14.56
CA LYS A 16 54.53 20.70 -13.17
C LYS A 16 53.65 21.84 -12.62
N MET A 17 53.01 21.44 -11.51
CA MET A 17 51.99 22.03 -10.64
C MET A 17 52.39 23.32 -9.88
N PRO A 18 51.41 24.14 -9.46
CA PRO A 18 51.47 24.91 -8.22
C PRO A 18 50.83 24.17 -7.03
N LYS A 19 51.41 24.40 -5.86
CA LYS A 19 51.24 23.65 -4.62
C LYS A 19 50.02 24.10 -3.79
N ARG A 20 49.32 23.11 -3.23
CA ARG A 20 48.54 23.08 -1.97
C ARG A 20 47.86 24.38 -1.52
N THR A 21 46.57 24.48 -1.82
CA THR A 21 45.59 25.12 -0.92
C THR A 21 44.91 24.02 -0.12
N LYS A 22 44.91 24.14 1.21
CA LYS A 22 44.40 23.14 2.16
C LYS A 22 42.93 22.82 1.86
N LEU A 23 42.64 21.57 1.47
CA LEU A 23 41.30 21.00 1.65
C LEU A 23 41.05 20.92 3.16
N LEU A 24 40.03 21.63 3.64
CA LEU A 24 39.39 21.27 4.90
C LEU A 24 38.92 19.82 4.78
N ALA A 25 39.25 19.04 5.81
CA ALA A 25 38.91 17.62 5.90
C ALA A 25 37.41 17.42 5.62
N GLN A 26 37.12 16.59 4.62
CA GLN A 26 35.78 16.06 4.42
C GLN A 26 35.42 15.30 5.70
N GLN A 27 34.35 15.73 6.37
CA GLN A 27 33.76 14.94 7.44
C GLN A 27 33.21 13.65 6.79
N PRO A 28 33.47 12.46 7.35
CA PRO A 28 32.90 11.24 6.83
C PRO A 28 31.37 11.30 6.96
N LEU A 29 30.68 10.97 5.86
CA LEU A 29 29.23 10.73 5.85
C LEU A 29 28.89 9.72 6.96
N PRO A 30 27.88 9.96 7.81
CA PRO A 30 27.52 9.01 8.84
C PRO A 30 26.93 7.75 8.19
N VAL A 31 27.72 6.68 8.25
CA VAL A 31 27.34 5.29 7.99
C VAL A 31 26.40 4.83 9.11
N HIS A 32 25.28 4.21 8.71
CA HIS A 32 24.32 3.46 9.55
C HIS A 32 23.73 4.19 10.77
N GLN A 33 22.49 4.68 10.62
CA GLN A 33 21.58 4.80 11.76
C GLN A 33 20.68 3.55 11.81
N PRO A 34 20.49 2.92 12.98
CA PRO A 34 19.62 1.76 13.13
C PRO A 34 18.15 2.15 12.91
N HIS A 35 17.47 1.30 12.15
CA HIS A 35 16.11 1.46 11.61
C HIS A 35 14.98 1.31 12.66
N SER A 36 15.18 1.76 13.91
CA SER A 36 14.33 1.37 15.04
C SER A 36 13.70 2.51 15.85
N LEU A 37 13.71 3.76 15.37
CA LEU A 37 13.15 4.90 16.13
C LEU A 37 12.15 5.78 15.33
N VAL A 38 11.58 5.27 14.24
CA VAL A 38 10.57 6.00 13.43
C VAL A 38 9.17 5.39 13.58
N SER A 39 8.90 4.65 14.66
CA SER A 39 7.60 3.99 14.83
C SER A 39 6.66 4.66 15.84
N GLU A 40 7.13 5.49 16.78
CA GLU A 40 6.28 5.90 17.92
C GLU A 40 5.84 7.37 17.95
N GLY A 41 6.09 8.17 16.91
CA GLY A 41 5.73 9.60 16.98
C GLY A 41 5.49 10.37 15.69
N PHE A 42 5.52 9.71 14.53
CA PHE A 42 5.50 10.39 13.22
C PHE A 42 4.16 10.33 12.48
N THR A 43 3.15 9.66 13.03
CA THR A 43 2.05 9.12 12.23
C THR A 43 0.93 10.10 11.88
N VAL A 44 0.76 11.20 12.63
CA VAL A 44 -0.21 12.27 12.25
C VAL A 44 0.30 13.68 12.59
N LYS A 45 1.20 13.78 13.58
CA LYS A 45 1.78 15.04 14.08
C LYS A 45 2.50 15.87 13.01
N ALA A 46 3.02 15.21 11.97
CA ALA A 46 3.80 15.85 10.91
C ALA A 46 2.95 16.46 9.78
N MET A 47 1.69 16.04 9.61
CA MET A 47 0.88 16.44 8.43
C MET A 47 0.13 17.76 8.61
N MET A 48 0.08 18.33 9.81
CA MET A 48 -0.59 19.62 10.05
C MET A 48 0.37 20.56 10.76
N LYS A 49 0.82 21.61 10.07
CA LYS A 49 1.46 22.77 10.72
C LYS A 49 0.56 23.21 11.90
N ASN A 50 1.01 22.92 13.12
CA ASN A 50 0.54 23.45 14.40
C ASN A 50 -0.87 23.10 14.93
N SER A 51 -1.55 22.06 14.42
CA SER A 51 -2.74 21.54 15.12
C SER A 51 -2.87 20.04 14.89
N VAL A 52 -2.44 19.25 15.87
CA VAL A 52 -2.72 17.81 15.95
C VAL A 52 -4.21 17.67 16.19
N VAL A 53 -5.00 17.58 15.11
CA VAL A 53 -6.43 17.29 15.24
C VAL A 53 -6.53 15.83 15.65
N GLU A 54 -7.15 15.58 16.81
CA GLU A 54 -7.45 14.24 17.28
C GLU A 54 -8.29 13.50 16.24
N ILE A 55 -7.96 12.23 15.94
CA ILE A 55 -8.62 11.42 14.92
C ILE A 55 -10.15 11.38 15.15
N GLU A 56 -10.56 11.31 16.40
CA GLU A 56 -11.95 11.30 16.84
C GLU A 56 -12.75 12.55 16.40
N LYS A 57 -12.07 13.69 16.20
CA LYS A 57 -12.67 14.97 15.81
C LYS A 57 -12.69 15.21 14.30
N LEU A 58 -12.04 14.35 13.50
CA LEU A 58 -12.02 14.49 12.04
C LEU A 58 -13.40 14.25 11.42
N ASP A 59 -13.70 14.93 10.31
CA ASP A 59 -14.86 14.60 9.49
C ASP A 59 -14.55 13.41 8.59
N TYR A 60 -15.09 12.24 8.94
CA TYR A 60 -14.83 11.00 8.22
C TYR A 60 -15.42 11.03 6.81
N HIS A 61 -16.49 11.79 6.54
CA HIS A 61 -17.06 11.88 5.19
C HIS A 61 -16.08 12.55 4.21
N HIS A 62 -15.24 13.45 4.71
CA HIS A 62 -14.23 14.13 3.89
C HIS A 62 -12.90 13.37 3.87
N TYR A 63 -12.37 13.02 5.04
CA TYR A 63 -11.00 12.54 5.16
C TYR A 63 -10.84 11.05 4.84
N LEU A 64 -11.78 10.20 5.25
CA LEU A 64 -11.60 8.75 5.07
C LEU A 64 -11.59 8.37 3.56
N PRO A 65 -12.49 8.88 2.71
CA PRO A 65 -12.41 8.64 1.27
C PRO A 65 -11.12 9.16 0.64
N LEU A 66 -10.65 10.35 1.07
CA LEU A 66 -9.40 10.94 0.58
C LEU A 66 -8.18 10.05 0.88
N PHE A 67 -8.12 9.47 2.09
CA PHE A 67 -7.07 8.51 2.43
C PHE A 67 -7.19 7.21 1.62
N PHE A 68 -8.41 6.72 1.41
CA PHE A 68 -8.67 5.52 0.59
C PHE A 68 -8.34 5.73 -0.90
N ASP A 69 -8.48 6.93 -1.45
CA ASP A 69 -7.99 7.26 -2.80
C ASP A 69 -6.47 7.08 -2.90
N GLY A 70 -5.75 7.33 -1.80
CA GLY A 70 -4.31 7.10 -1.68
C GLY A 70 -3.89 5.61 -1.71
N LEU A 71 -4.82 4.64 -1.74
CA LEU A 71 -4.48 3.22 -1.91
C LEU A 71 -3.75 2.95 -3.23
N CYS A 72 -3.96 3.79 -4.25
CA CYS A 72 -3.24 3.68 -5.52
C CYS A 72 -1.79 4.18 -5.47
N GLU A 73 -1.41 4.90 -4.41
CA GLU A 73 -0.06 5.46 -4.28
C GLU A 73 0.98 4.37 -3.98
N MET A 74 2.12 4.47 -4.66
CA MET A 74 3.29 3.60 -4.46
C MET A 74 4.58 4.41 -4.28
N THR A 75 4.49 5.74 -4.25
CA THR A 75 5.65 6.61 -4.17
C THR A 75 5.85 7.11 -2.74
N PHE A 76 7.07 6.99 -2.23
CA PHE A 76 7.42 7.57 -0.95
C PHE A 76 7.46 9.11 -1.07
N PRO A 77 6.90 9.87 -0.11
CA PRO A 77 6.34 9.41 1.18
C PRO A 77 4.82 9.18 1.18
N TYR A 78 4.14 9.41 0.05
CA TYR A 78 2.67 9.41 -0.04
C TYR A 78 2.06 8.06 0.31
N GLU A 79 2.63 6.95 -0.17
CA GLU A 79 2.11 5.61 0.14
C GLU A 79 2.13 5.29 1.65
N PHE A 80 3.15 5.76 2.37
CA PHE A 80 3.30 5.53 3.79
C PHE A 80 2.23 6.30 4.58
N PHE A 81 2.05 7.58 4.25
CA PHE A 81 1.05 8.41 4.90
C PHE A 81 -0.38 7.96 4.60
N ALA A 82 -0.67 7.56 3.35
CA ALA A 82 -1.97 7.04 2.99
C ALA A 82 -2.31 5.80 3.82
N ARG A 83 -1.41 4.82 3.86
CA ARG A 83 -1.62 3.55 4.60
C ARG A 83 -1.76 3.78 6.10
N GLN A 84 -0.89 4.60 6.68
CA GLN A 84 -0.94 4.88 8.11
C GLN A 84 -2.21 5.66 8.50
N GLY A 85 -2.60 6.65 7.69
CA GLY A 85 -3.82 7.41 7.92
C GLY A 85 -5.08 6.54 7.86
N ILE A 86 -5.16 5.63 6.88
CA ILE A 86 -6.25 4.64 6.82
C ILE A 86 -6.28 3.80 8.10
N HIS A 87 -5.14 3.21 8.48
CA HIS A 87 -5.04 2.35 9.66
C HIS A 87 -5.51 3.08 10.92
N ASP A 88 -4.96 4.27 11.19
CA ASP A 88 -5.27 5.03 12.39
C ASP A 88 -6.73 5.49 12.42
N MET A 89 -7.30 5.85 11.28
CA MET A 89 -8.71 6.24 11.17
C MET A 89 -9.66 5.06 11.31
N LEU A 90 -9.31 3.86 10.81
CA LEU A 90 -10.13 2.66 11.01
C LEU A 90 -10.07 2.17 12.45
N GLU A 91 -8.90 2.26 13.10
CA GLU A 91 -8.72 1.83 14.49
C GLU A 91 -9.49 2.71 15.48
N HIS A 92 -9.51 4.03 15.26
CA HIS A 92 -10.12 4.99 16.19
C HIS A 92 -11.45 5.59 15.70
N GLY A 93 -11.96 5.14 14.55
CA GLY A 93 -13.14 5.73 13.92
C GLY A 93 -14.48 5.27 14.50
N GLY A 94 -14.53 4.04 15.03
CA GLY A 94 -15.72 3.45 15.64
C GLY A 94 -16.97 3.63 14.75
N ASN A 95 -18.04 4.18 15.33
CA ASN A 95 -19.33 4.35 14.66
C ASN A 95 -19.33 5.36 13.49
N LYS A 96 -18.24 6.11 13.27
CA LYS A 96 -18.12 7.09 12.17
C LYS A 96 -17.75 6.45 10.83
N ILE A 97 -17.30 5.19 10.84
CA ILE A 97 -16.87 4.46 9.64
C ILE A 97 -18.08 4.00 8.83
N LEU A 98 -19.07 3.41 9.49
CA LEU A 98 -20.25 2.82 8.84
C LEU A 98 -21.01 3.79 7.90
N PRO A 99 -21.28 5.06 8.29
CA PRO A 99 -21.96 6.02 7.41
C PRO A 99 -21.17 6.36 6.13
N VAL A 100 -19.85 6.21 6.16
CA VAL A 100 -18.95 6.60 5.06
C VAL A 100 -18.66 5.45 4.11
N LEU A 101 -18.97 4.21 4.51
CA LEU A 101 -18.69 2.99 3.74
C LEU A 101 -19.06 3.08 2.24
N PRO A 102 -20.23 3.63 1.82
CA PRO A 102 -20.57 3.73 0.41
C PRO A 102 -19.58 4.57 -0.42
N GLN A 103 -18.95 5.57 0.20
CA GLN A 103 -17.97 6.46 -0.44
C GLN A 103 -16.61 5.75 -0.65
N LEU A 104 -16.32 4.71 0.14
CA LEU A 104 -15.05 3.97 0.05
C LEU A 104 -15.04 2.96 -1.11
N ILE A 105 -16.22 2.56 -1.62
CA ILE A 105 -16.36 1.50 -2.61
C ILE A 105 -15.63 1.82 -3.92
N ILE A 106 -15.72 3.07 -4.40
CA ILE A 106 -15.06 3.51 -5.63
C ILE A 106 -13.53 3.55 -5.49
N PRO A 107 -12.95 4.20 -4.46
CA PRO A 107 -11.51 4.14 -4.21
C PRO A 107 -10.95 2.71 -4.12
N ILE A 108 -11.63 1.82 -3.37
CA ILE A 108 -11.23 0.41 -3.23
C ILE A 108 -11.24 -0.29 -4.60
N LYS A 109 -12.34 -0.15 -5.35
CA LYS A 109 -12.48 -0.75 -6.68
C LYS A 109 -11.38 -0.25 -7.62
N ASN A 110 -11.07 1.04 -7.60
CA ASN A 110 -10.04 1.64 -8.45
C ASN A 110 -8.66 1.07 -8.11
N ALA A 111 -8.30 1.00 -6.82
CA ALA A 111 -7.03 0.43 -6.38
C ALA A 111 -6.86 -1.04 -6.81
N LEU A 112 -7.89 -1.87 -6.61
CA LEU A 112 -7.84 -3.28 -7.02
C LEU A 112 -7.76 -3.44 -8.55
N ASN A 113 -8.43 -2.57 -9.31
CA ASN A 113 -8.42 -2.62 -10.77
C ASN A 113 -7.09 -2.18 -11.42
N LEU A 114 -6.16 -1.60 -10.66
CA LEU A 114 -4.79 -1.33 -11.15
C LEU A 114 -4.03 -2.61 -11.47
N ARG A 115 -4.48 -3.78 -10.98
CA ARG A 115 -3.85 -5.09 -11.21
C ARG A 115 -2.37 -5.14 -10.76
N ASN A 116 -2.00 -4.23 -9.86
CA ASN A 116 -0.68 -4.21 -9.26
C ASN A 116 -0.69 -5.08 -7.99
N ARG A 117 0.19 -6.08 -7.93
CA ARG A 117 0.24 -7.03 -6.81
C ARG A 117 0.43 -6.36 -5.46
N GLN A 118 1.31 -5.36 -5.37
CA GLN A 118 1.57 -4.64 -4.11
C GLN A 118 0.34 -3.85 -3.65
N VAL A 119 -0.28 -3.10 -4.57
CA VAL A 119 -1.51 -2.34 -4.28
C VAL A 119 -2.65 -3.27 -3.87
N ILE A 120 -2.83 -4.41 -4.56
CA ILE A 120 -3.86 -5.39 -4.19
C ILE A 120 -3.60 -5.94 -2.79
N CYS A 121 -2.37 -6.36 -2.47
CA CYS A 121 -2.07 -6.89 -1.15
C CYS A 121 -2.32 -5.86 -0.03
N VAL A 122 -1.96 -4.60 -0.25
CA VAL A 122 -2.26 -3.51 0.70
C VAL A 122 -3.77 -3.31 0.85
N THR A 123 -4.48 -3.25 -0.28
CA THR A 123 -5.93 -3.03 -0.29
C THR A 123 -6.67 -4.17 0.40
N LEU A 124 -6.25 -5.42 0.22
CA LEU A 124 -6.81 -6.59 0.91
C LEU A 124 -6.60 -6.50 2.43
N LYS A 125 -5.40 -6.12 2.88
CA LYS A 125 -5.13 -5.91 4.32
C LYS A 125 -6.00 -4.79 4.91
N VAL A 126 -6.19 -3.70 4.17
CA VAL A 126 -7.10 -2.60 4.55
C VAL A 126 -8.54 -3.08 4.60
N LEU A 127 -8.99 -3.92 3.66
CA LEU A 127 -10.33 -4.50 3.66
C LEU A 127 -10.57 -5.43 4.85
N GLN A 128 -9.56 -6.23 5.23
CA GLN A 128 -9.61 -7.05 6.44
C GLN A 128 -9.78 -6.19 7.70
N HIS A 129 -9.03 -5.09 7.82
CA HIS A 129 -9.17 -4.13 8.93
C HIS A 129 -10.53 -3.43 8.92
N LEU A 130 -11.01 -3.03 7.74
CA LEU A 130 -12.29 -2.34 7.58
C LEU A 130 -13.46 -3.17 8.12
N VAL A 131 -13.55 -4.46 7.78
CA VAL A 131 -14.70 -5.29 8.21
C VAL A 131 -14.71 -5.60 9.70
N VAL A 132 -13.58 -5.44 10.40
CA VAL A 132 -13.48 -5.60 11.86
C VAL A 132 -13.50 -4.27 12.62
N SER A 133 -13.34 -3.14 11.93
CA SER A 133 -13.18 -1.81 12.55
C SER A 133 -14.39 -1.33 13.34
N ALA A 134 -15.61 -1.73 12.96
CA ALA A 134 -16.82 -1.38 13.68
C ALA A 134 -17.95 -2.38 13.43
N GLU A 135 -18.91 -2.42 14.36
CA GLU A 135 -20.10 -3.25 14.25
C GLU A 135 -20.86 -2.94 12.95
N MET A 136 -21.44 -3.97 12.33
CA MET A 136 -22.24 -3.89 11.10
C MET A 136 -21.47 -3.50 9.81
N VAL A 137 -20.20 -3.08 9.86
CA VAL A 137 -19.44 -2.72 8.64
C VAL A 137 -19.32 -3.90 7.69
N GLY A 138 -18.98 -5.10 8.20
CA GLY A 138 -18.92 -6.31 7.38
C GLY A 138 -20.25 -6.63 6.69
N LYS A 139 -21.37 -6.56 7.41
CA LYS A 139 -22.72 -6.78 6.85
C LYS A 139 -23.09 -5.71 5.81
N ALA A 140 -22.76 -4.45 6.08
CA ALA A 140 -23.01 -3.34 5.16
C ALA A 140 -22.15 -3.40 3.89
N LEU A 141 -21.04 -4.16 3.89
CA LEU A 141 -20.19 -4.35 2.72
C LEU A 141 -20.77 -5.34 1.71
N VAL A 142 -21.63 -6.28 2.14
CA VAL A 142 -22.17 -7.38 1.31
C VAL A 142 -22.79 -6.93 -0.01
N PRO A 143 -23.62 -5.86 -0.07
CA PRO A 143 -24.20 -5.37 -1.33
C PRO A 143 -23.16 -4.92 -2.37
N TYR A 144 -21.94 -4.63 -1.94
CA TYR A 144 -20.86 -4.11 -2.78
C TYR A 144 -19.89 -5.18 -3.28
N TYR A 145 -20.02 -6.45 -2.85
CA TYR A 145 -19.14 -7.54 -3.28
C TYR A 145 -19.05 -7.69 -4.81
N ARG A 146 -20.16 -7.48 -5.52
CA ARG A 146 -20.19 -7.52 -7.00
C ARG A 146 -19.33 -6.45 -7.66
N GLN A 147 -19.03 -5.35 -6.95
CA GLN A 147 -18.21 -4.27 -7.48
C GLN A 147 -16.71 -4.47 -7.21
N ILE A 148 -16.36 -5.09 -6.09
CA ILE A 148 -14.97 -5.17 -5.59
C ILE A 148 -14.31 -6.54 -5.83
N LEU A 149 -15.06 -7.64 -5.70
CA LEU A 149 -14.51 -8.99 -5.76
C LEU A 149 -14.15 -9.53 -7.17
N PRO A 150 -14.78 -9.12 -8.29
CA PRO A 150 -14.52 -9.76 -9.59
C PRO A 150 -13.05 -9.78 -10.02
N VAL A 151 -12.29 -8.73 -9.69
CA VAL A 151 -10.87 -8.64 -10.03
C VAL A 151 -10.00 -9.65 -9.28
N LEU A 152 -10.41 -10.07 -8.07
CA LEU A 152 -9.67 -11.04 -7.27
C LEU A 152 -9.66 -12.44 -7.91
N ASN A 153 -10.67 -12.78 -8.72
CA ASN A 153 -10.71 -14.06 -9.45
C ASN A 153 -9.51 -14.26 -10.38
N ILE A 154 -8.91 -13.17 -10.89
CA ILE A 154 -7.73 -13.22 -11.75
C ILE A 154 -6.50 -13.69 -10.95
N PHE A 155 -6.41 -13.26 -9.69
CA PHE A 155 -5.24 -13.45 -8.83
C PHE A 155 -5.38 -14.63 -7.85
N LYS A 156 -6.60 -15.17 -7.69
CA LYS A 156 -6.90 -16.18 -6.67
C LYS A 156 -6.04 -17.44 -6.77
N ASN A 157 -5.69 -17.87 -7.99
CA ASN A 157 -4.86 -19.06 -8.22
C ASN A 157 -3.37 -18.72 -8.40
N MET A 158 -2.97 -17.45 -8.22
CA MET A 158 -1.57 -17.04 -8.31
C MET A 158 -0.83 -17.34 -7.01
N ASN A 159 -0.83 -18.62 -6.63
CA ASN A 159 0.04 -19.08 -5.55
C ASN A 159 1.46 -19.13 -6.09
N VAL A 160 2.42 -18.52 -5.37
CA VAL A 160 3.83 -18.72 -5.69
C VAL A 160 4.15 -20.15 -5.29
N ASN A 161 4.03 -21.09 -6.24
CA ASN A 161 4.43 -22.48 -6.03
C ASN A 161 5.96 -22.53 -6.02
N SER A 162 6.55 -22.23 -4.87
CA SER A 162 7.99 -22.30 -4.63
C SER A 162 8.50 -23.74 -4.53
N GLY A 163 7.95 -24.72 -5.26
CA GLY A 163 8.47 -26.10 -5.32
C GLY A 163 8.96 -26.67 -3.97
N ASP A 164 10.20 -27.19 -3.97
CA ASP A 164 10.93 -27.70 -2.78
C ASP A 164 11.79 -26.59 -2.10
N GLY A 165 11.54 -25.32 -2.45
CA GLY A 165 12.22 -24.16 -1.90
C GLY A 165 11.40 -23.52 -0.78
N ILE A 166 12.04 -23.26 0.37
CA ILE A 166 11.40 -22.52 1.47
C ILE A 166 11.09 -21.09 0.99
N ASP A 167 9.80 -20.76 0.89
CA ASP A 167 9.35 -19.46 0.44
C ASP A 167 9.36 -18.43 1.58
N TYR A 168 10.40 -17.60 1.62
CA TYR A 168 10.52 -16.51 2.59
C TYR A 168 9.47 -15.39 2.40
N SER A 169 8.71 -15.36 1.29
CA SER A 169 7.63 -14.39 1.07
C SER A 169 6.40 -14.65 1.96
N GLN A 170 6.27 -15.87 2.49
CA GLN A 170 5.24 -16.22 3.47
C GLN A 170 5.39 -15.43 4.78
N GLN A 171 6.62 -15.14 5.21
CA GLN A 171 6.89 -14.38 6.43
C GLN A 171 6.47 -12.89 6.31
N LYS A 172 6.37 -12.36 5.09
CA LYS A 172 5.93 -10.97 4.82
C LYS A 172 4.46 -10.85 4.42
N ARG A 173 3.73 -11.97 4.34
CA ARG A 173 2.32 -12.00 3.93
C ARG A 173 2.12 -11.36 2.55
N GLU A 174 2.96 -11.75 1.59
CA GLU A 174 2.97 -11.24 0.21
C GLU A 174 2.37 -12.21 -0.81
N ASN A 175 2.01 -13.43 -0.39
CA ASN A 175 1.29 -14.36 -1.23
C ASN A 175 -0.15 -13.85 -1.43
N ILE A 176 -0.44 -13.44 -2.66
CA ILE A 176 -1.72 -12.84 -3.02
C ILE A 176 -2.88 -13.85 -2.96
N GLY A 177 -2.62 -15.13 -3.27
CA GLY A 177 -3.64 -16.19 -3.22
C GLY A 177 -4.11 -16.43 -1.80
N ASP A 178 -3.16 -16.65 -0.88
CA ASP A 178 -3.44 -16.85 0.54
C ASP A 178 -4.15 -15.63 1.15
N LEU A 179 -3.70 -14.43 0.80
CA LEU A 179 -4.29 -13.18 1.30
C LEU A 179 -5.71 -12.94 0.76
N ILE A 180 -5.98 -13.31 -0.51
CA ILE A 180 -7.35 -13.28 -1.06
C ILE A 180 -8.24 -14.22 -0.28
N GLN A 181 -7.79 -15.47 -0.06
CA GLN A 181 -8.56 -16.47 0.67
C GLN A 181 -8.89 -15.97 2.08
N GLU A 182 -7.90 -15.50 2.83
CA GLU A 182 -8.08 -14.94 4.18
C GLU A 182 -9.06 -13.76 4.19
N THR A 183 -8.99 -12.88 3.17
CA THR A 183 -9.89 -11.73 3.07
C THR A 183 -11.34 -12.16 2.82
N LEU A 184 -11.55 -13.16 1.96
CA LEU A 184 -12.89 -13.71 1.70
C LEU A 184 -13.47 -14.38 2.95
N GLU A 185 -12.64 -15.06 3.74
CA GLU A 185 -13.03 -15.65 5.01
C GLU A 185 -13.40 -14.60 6.06
N ALA A 186 -12.64 -13.50 6.13
CA ALA A 186 -13.01 -12.36 6.97
C ALA A 186 -14.36 -11.77 6.54
N PHE A 187 -14.59 -11.65 5.23
CA PHE A 187 -15.87 -11.16 4.70
C PHE A 187 -17.03 -12.08 5.05
N GLU A 188 -16.86 -13.40 4.97
CA GLU A 188 -17.86 -14.37 5.40
C GLU A 188 -18.13 -14.27 6.91
N ARG A 189 -17.06 -14.24 7.73
CA ARG A 189 -17.15 -14.20 9.20
C ARG A 189 -17.88 -12.97 9.73
N TYR A 190 -17.65 -11.80 9.14
CA TYR A 190 -18.22 -10.52 9.61
C TYR A 190 -19.41 -10.02 8.76
N GLY A 191 -19.68 -10.65 7.61
CA GLY A 191 -20.74 -10.26 6.68
C GLY A 191 -22.14 -10.80 7.00
N GLY A 192 -22.25 -11.70 7.97
CA GLY A 192 -23.52 -12.32 8.40
C GLY A 192 -24.05 -13.38 7.43
N GLU A 193 -25.30 -13.80 7.64
CA GLU A 193 -25.90 -15.00 7.00
C GLU A 193 -25.85 -14.98 5.46
N ASN A 194 -25.99 -13.79 4.85
CA ASN A 194 -26.01 -13.64 3.40
C ASN A 194 -24.63 -13.49 2.76
N ALA A 195 -23.55 -13.43 3.55
CA ALA A 195 -22.20 -13.16 3.03
C ALA A 195 -21.74 -14.27 2.08
N PHE A 196 -21.82 -15.53 2.52
CA PHE A 196 -21.36 -16.68 1.74
C PHE A 196 -22.02 -16.75 0.34
N ILE A 197 -23.35 -16.65 0.27
CA ILE A 197 -24.08 -16.72 -1.00
C ILE A 197 -23.64 -15.60 -1.95
N ASN A 198 -23.45 -14.38 -1.44
CA ASN A 198 -22.99 -13.26 -2.25
C ASN A 198 -21.53 -13.40 -2.69
N ILE A 199 -20.66 -13.93 -1.84
CA ILE A 199 -19.27 -14.24 -2.20
C ILE A 199 -19.24 -15.32 -3.28
N LYS A 200 -19.94 -16.46 -3.08
CA LYS A 200 -19.99 -17.60 -4.02
C LYS A 200 -20.54 -17.19 -5.38
N TYR A 201 -21.51 -16.27 -5.42
CA TYR A 201 -22.04 -15.73 -6.67
C TYR A 201 -20.99 -14.97 -7.49
N VAL A 202 -20.03 -14.30 -6.85
CA VAL A 202 -18.99 -13.51 -7.52
C VAL A 202 -17.68 -14.29 -7.69
N VAL A 203 -17.37 -15.18 -6.76
CA VAL A 203 -16.16 -16.02 -6.70
C VAL A 203 -16.63 -17.48 -6.62
N PRO A 204 -16.96 -18.14 -7.75
CA PRO A 204 -17.54 -19.49 -7.75
C PRO A 204 -16.66 -20.56 -7.11
N THR A 205 -15.34 -20.35 -7.10
CA THR A 205 -14.34 -21.27 -6.53
C THR A 205 -14.14 -21.09 -5.03
N TYR A 206 -14.85 -20.18 -4.37
CA TYR A 206 -14.74 -19.99 -2.91
C TYR A 206 -15.53 -21.08 -2.19
N GLU A 207 -14.93 -21.69 -1.17
CA GLU A 207 -15.59 -22.65 -0.27
C GLU A 207 -15.69 -22.04 1.12
N SER A 208 -16.80 -22.32 1.82
CA SER A 208 -17.11 -21.73 3.12
C SER A 208 -16.09 -22.14 4.17
N CYS A 209 -15.69 -21.20 5.03
CA CYS A 209 -14.82 -21.48 6.17
C CYS A 209 -15.57 -21.78 7.47
N LEU A 210 -16.88 -21.56 7.52
CA LEU A 210 -17.71 -21.73 8.72
C LEU A 210 -18.50 -23.04 8.74
N LEU A 211 -18.64 -23.71 7.60
CA LEU A 211 -19.47 -24.92 7.42
C LEU A 211 -18.64 -26.23 7.40
N ASN A 212 -17.39 -26.20 7.86
CA ASN A 212 -16.49 -27.36 7.92
C ASN A 212 -16.40 -27.98 9.32
#